data_AF-A0A1C6BB30-F1
#
_entry.id   AF-A0A1C6BB30-F1
#
_cell.length_a   1.000
_cell.length_b   1.000
_cell.length_c   1.000
_cell.angle_alpha   90.00
_cell.angle_beta   90.00
_cell.angle_gamma   90.00
#
_symmetry.space_group_name_H-M   'P 1'
#
loop_
_entity.id
_entity.type
_entity.pdbx_description
1 polymer ?
#
loop_
_entity_poly.entity_id
_entity_poly.type
_entity_poly.pdbx_seq_one_letter_code
_entity_poly.pdbx_strand_id
1 'polypeptide(L)'
;MTEKGKMLARKLYDPSDKELSDLRIKAHKLSKMFNDTFEDEKEKRAEIIRELVPDMGENGELYDLEYGKPITIGNNCRIAANVTITGGITIGNGCVIGAGSVVTRYIPDNCLAAGNPCRVIREITDRDDIILKKELL
;
A
#
# COMPACT_ATOMS: atom_id res chain seq x y z
N MET A 1 3.41 -2.10 40.23
CA MET A 1 3.22 -2.59 38.84
C MET A 1 3.98 -1.65 37.92
N THR A 2 4.84 -2.17 37.04
CA THR A 2 5.58 -1.34 36.06
C THR A 2 4.63 -0.71 35.04
N GLU A 3 5.05 0.33 34.32
CA GLU A 3 4.22 0.94 33.27
C GLU A 3 3.88 -0.06 32.17
N LYS A 4 4.84 -0.93 31.81
CA LYS A 4 4.59 -2.09 30.93
C LYS A 4 3.56 -3.06 31.50
N GLY A 5 3.62 -3.36 32.80
CA GLY A 5 2.62 -4.20 33.46
C GLY A 5 1.22 -3.58 33.40
N LYS A 6 1.11 -2.26 33.57
CA LYS A 6 -0.15 -1.52 33.43
C LYS A 6 -0.67 -1.57 31.98
N MET A 7 0.22 -1.35 31.00
CA MET A 7 -0.09 -1.46 29.56
C MET A 7 -0.65 -2.84 29.21
N LEU A 8 0.04 -3.91 29.59
CA LEU A 8 -0.39 -5.30 29.33
C LEU A 8 -1.70 -5.64 30.03
N ALA A 9 -1.94 -5.07 31.23
CA ALA A 9 -3.17 -5.24 31.98
C ALA A 9 -4.31 -4.28 31.55
N ARG A 10 -4.15 -3.53 30.45
CA ARG A 10 -5.13 -2.55 29.92
C ARG A 10 -5.51 -1.45 30.94
N LYS A 11 -4.56 -1.04 31.79
CA LYS A 11 -4.70 0.08 32.74
C LYS A 11 -4.04 1.34 32.19
N LEU A 12 -4.42 2.51 32.70
CA LEU A 12 -3.73 3.77 32.39
C LEU A 12 -2.24 3.65 32.76
N TYR A 13 -1.35 4.01 31.83
CA TYR A 13 0.10 3.92 31.96
C TYR A 13 0.75 5.17 31.34
N ASP A 14 2.00 5.48 31.72
CA ASP A 14 2.80 6.54 31.10
C ASP A 14 3.57 5.99 29.88
N PRO A 15 3.22 6.39 28.64
CA PRO A 15 3.92 5.94 27.42
C PRO A 15 5.33 6.54 27.25
N SER A 16 5.68 7.53 28.08
CA SER A 16 6.99 8.18 28.11
C SER A 16 7.98 7.47 29.03
N ASP A 17 7.52 6.46 29.79
CA ASP A 17 8.38 5.59 30.58
C ASP A 17 9.54 5.05 29.75
N LYS A 18 10.72 4.95 30.37
CA LYS A 18 11.95 4.60 29.68
C LYS A 18 11.87 3.22 29.03
N GLU A 19 11.30 2.21 29.70
CA GLU A 19 11.18 0.86 29.15
C GLU A 19 10.28 0.86 27.91
N LEU A 20 9.12 1.52 27.98
CA LEU A 20 8.17 1.61 26.88
C LEU A 20 8.71 2.43 25.70
N SER A 21 9.46 3.50 25.99
CA SER A 21 10.14 4.30 24.98
C SER A 21 11.23 3.50 24.25
N ASP A 22 12.07 2.77 25.00
CA ASP A 22 13.13 1.92 24.43
C ASP A 22 12.53 0.80 23.56
N LEU A 23 11.45 0.15 24.00
CA LEU A 23 10.72 -0.85 23.22
C LEU A 23 10.17 -0.28 21.91
N ARG A 24 9.58 0.93 21.95
CA ARG A 24 9.07 1.61 20.75
C ARG A 24 10.19 1.97 19.77
N ILE A 25 11.31 2.50 20.28
CA ILE A 25 12.48 2.81 19.45
C ILE A 25 13.02 1.53 18.79
N LYS A 26 13.10 0.43 19.54
CA LYS A 26 13.49 -0.87 19.01
C LYS A 26 12.55 -1.33 17.90
N ALA A 27 11.24 -1.27 18.12
CA ALA A 27 10.24 -1.66 17.12
C ALA A 27 10.35 -0.83 15.83
N HIS A 28 10.54 0.50 15.94
CA HIS A 28 10.75 1.35 14.76
C HIS A 28 12.04 1.02 14.00
N LYS A 29 13.13 0.72 14.72
CA LYS A 29 14.40 0.30 14.10
C LYS A 29 14.25 -1.01 13.33
N LEU A 30 13.64 -2.01 13.96
CA LEU A 30 13.38 -3.31 13.32
C LEU A 30 12.46 -3.17 12.10
N SER A 31 11.39 -2.37 12.21
CA SER A 31 10.51 -2.08 11.07
C SER A 31 11.25 -1.42 9.91
N LYS A 32 12.13 -0.44 10.19
CA LYS A 32 12.98 0.15 9.17
C LYS A 32 13.93 -0.89 8.55
N MET A 33 14.62 -1.68 9.38
CA MET A 33 15.53 -2.72 8.90
C MET A 33 14.81 -3.72 7.99
N PHE A 34 13.58 -4.13 8.33
CA PHE A 34 12.76 -5.01 7.51
C PHE A 34 12.40 -4.36 6.17
N ASN A 35 11.91 -3.11 6.20
CA ASN A 35 11.55 -2.37 4.98
C ASN A 35 12.75 -2.10 4.07
N ASP A 36 13.97 -2.04 4.62
CA ASP A 36 15.21 -1.85 3.88
C ASP A 36 15.83 -3.18 3.38
N THR A 37 15.22 -4.35 3.65
CA THR A 37 15.70 -5.64 3.11
C THR A 37 15.21 -5.90 1.70
N PHE A 38 15.99 -6.69 0.94
CA PHE A 38 15.50 -7.31 -0.29
C PHE A 38 14.71 -8.58 0.01
N GLU A 39 13.79 -8.95 -0.90
CA GLU A 39 12.91 -10.11 -0.76
C GLU A 39 13.65 -11.45 -0.71
N ASP A 40 14.82 -11.53 -1.34
CA ASP A 40 15.68 -12.72 -1.35
C ASP A 40 16.53 -12.85 -0.07
N GLU A 41 16.58 -11.83 0.79
CA GLU A 41 17.22 -11.88 2.12
C GLU A 41 16.32 -12.58 3.15
N LYS A 42 15.84 -13.79 2.84
CA LYS A 42 14.80 -14.52 3.60
C LYS A 42 15.17 -14.74 5.05
N GLU A 43 16.40 -15.17 5.33
CA GLU A 43 16.88 -15.43 6.69
C GLU A 43 16.88 -14.14 7.53
N LYS A 44 17.42 -13.06 6.96
CA LYS A 44 17.49 -11.74 7.61
C LYS A 44 16.09 -11.17 7.87
N ARG A 45 15.17 -11.29 6.91
CA ARG A 45 13.76 -10.90 7.08
C ARG A 45 13.10 -11.70 8.20
N ALA A 46 13.31 -13.02 8.23
CA ALA A 46 12.78 -13.89 9.28
C ALA A 46 13.35 -13.54 10.67
N GLU A 47 14.65 -13.25 10.78
CA GLU A 47 15.28 -12.82 12.04
C GLU A 47 14.66 -11.53 12.57
N ILE A 48 14.55 -10.49 11.73
CA ILE A 48 13.95 -9.21 12.11
C ILE A 48 12.50 -9.39 12.59
N ILE A 49 11.73 -10.25 11.90
CA ILE A 49 10.33 -10.48 12.21
C ILE A 49 10.15 -11.28 13.50
N ARG A 50 10.96 -12.32 13.74
CA ARG A 50 10.95 -13.04 15.03
C ARG A 50 11.27 -12.12 16.19
N GLU A 51 12.13 -11.13 15.99
CA GLU A 51 12.44 -10.15 17.04
C GLU A 51 11.33 -9.09 17.20
N LEU A 52 10.70 -8.67 16.10
CA LEU A 52 9.60 -7.69 16.11
C LEU A 52 8.29 -8.28 16.65
N VAL A 53 8.04 -9.56 16.35
CA VAL A 53 6.81 -10.31 16.68
C VAL A 53 7.20 -11.65 17.32
N PRO A 54 7.63 -11.64 18.60
CA PRO A 54 8.17 -12.83 19.26
C PRO A 54 7.13 -13.94 19.49
N ASP A 55 5.84 -13.59 19.56
CA ASP A 55 4.73 -14.54 19.74
C ASP A 55 4.10 -14.98 18.40
N MET A 56 4.86 -14.93 17.30
CA MET A 56 4.40 -15.40 15.99
C MET A 56 4.25 -16.93 15.99
N GLY A 57 3.07 -17.43 15.59
CA GLY A 57 2.80 -18.87 15.52
C GLY A 57 3.65 -19.61 14.48
N GLU A 58 3.76 -20.94 14.61
CA GLU A 58 4.61 -21.81 13.77
C GLU A 58 4.34 -21.70 12.25
N ASN A 59 3.14 -21.26 11.85
CA ASN A 59 2.74 -21.06 10.45
C ASN A 59 2.74 -19.58 10.01
N GLY A 60 3.37 -18.69 10.78
CA GLY A 60 3.57 -17.30 10.39
C GLY A 60 4.59 -17.19 9.27
N GLU A 61 4.22 -17.56 8.05
CA GLU A 61 5.04 -17.32 6.87
C GLU A 61 4.91 -15.86 6.45
N LEU A 62 6.04 -15.23 6.18
CA LEU A 62 6.08 -13.97 5.45
C LEU A 62 5.50 -14.28 4.07
N TYR A 63 4.30 -13.77 3.79
CA TYR A 63 3.75 -13.80 2.44
C TYR A 63 4.65 -12.92 1.55
N ASP A 64 5.67 -13.57 0.96
CA ASP A 64 6.45 -13.02 -0.14
C ASP A 64 5.51 -12.74 -1.31
N LEU A 65 5.83 -11.69 -2.09
CA LEU A 65 5.06 -11.29 -3.25
C LEU A 65 4.90 -12.47 -4.22
N GLU A 66 3.66 -12.92 -4.41
CA GLU A 66 3.34 -13.93 -5.41
C GLU A 66 3.64 -13.39 -6.83
N TYR A 67 4.09 -14.25 -7.75
CA TYR A 67 4.22 -13.89 -9.17
C TYR A 67 2.82 -13.64 -9.75
N GLY A 68 2.38 -12.39 -9.64
CA GLY A 68 1.14 -11.92 -10.24
C GLY A 68 1.22 -11.94 -11.76
N LYS A 69 0.11 -12.26 -12.43
CA LYS A 69 0.01 -12.10 -13.89
C LYS A 69 0.45 -10.67 -14.28
N PRO A 70 1.14 -10.48 -15.42
CA PRO A 70 1.65 -9.19 -15.84
C PRO A 70 0.52 -8.15 -15.95
N ILE A 71 0.83 -6.91 -15.58
CA ILE A 71 -0.06 -5.75 -15.72
C ILE A 71 0.42 -4.94 -16.92
N THR A 72 -0.49 -4.52 -17.78
CA THR A 72 -0.19 -3.63 -18.92
C THR A 72 -0.85 -2.28 -18.69
N ILE A 73 -0.06 -1.20 -18.77
CA ILE A 73 -0.57 0.17 -18.69
C ILE A 73 -0.26 0.86 -20.01
N GLY A 74 -1.30 1.37 -20.67
CA GLY A 74 -1.19 2.09 -21.93
C GLY A 74 -0.50 3.45 -21.79
N ASN A 75 -0.23 4.09 -22.92
CA ASN A 75 0.42 5.39 -22.98
C ASN A 75 -0.47 6.49 -22.37
N ASN A 76 0.15 7.56 -21.85
CA ASN A 76 -0.54 8.75 -21.36
C ASN A 76 -1.58 8.50 -20.23
N CYS A 77 -1.41 7.43 -19.46
CA CYS A 77 -2.25 7.18 -18.30
C CYS A 77 -1.86 8.04 -17.09
N ARG A 78 -2.84 8.42 -16.28
CA ARG A 78 -2.63 9.05 -14.96
C ARG A 78 -3.17 8.13 -13.88
N ILE A 79 -2.30 7.67 -13.00
CA ILE A 79 -2.66 6.82 -11.86
C ILE A 79 -2.55 7.67 -10.59
N ALA A 80 -3.67 7.90 -9.91
CA ALA A 80 -3.69 8.71 -8.70
C ALA A 80 -3.18 7.94 -7.48
N ALA A 81 -3.12 8.63 -6.32
CA ALA A 81 -2.57 8.07 -5.10
C ALA A 81 -3.32 6.84 -4.60
N ASN A 82 -2.58 5.89 -4.01
CA ASN A 82 -3.11 4.69 -3.36
C ASN A 82 -4.03 3.84 -4.26
N VAL A 83 -3.64 3.63 -5.51
CA VAL A 83 -4.33 2.72 -6.44
C VAL A 83 -3.69 1.34 -6.36
N THR A 84 -4.53 0.31 -6.31
CA THR A 84 -4.13 -1.11 -6.42
C THR A 84 -4.60 -1.65 -7.76
N ILE A 85 -3.72 -2.30 -8.53
CA ILE A 85 -4.05 -2.98 -9.79
C ILE A 85 -3.75 -4.46 -9.63
N THR A 86 -4.75 -5.32 -9.84
CA THR A 86 -4.55 -6.77 -9.73
C THR A 86 -3.87 -7.34 -10.97
N GLY A 87 -3.14 -8.45 -10.81
CA GLY A 87 -2.38 -9.06 -11.91
C GLY A 87 -3.24 -9.49 -13.11
N GLY A 88 -2.69 -9.38 -14.32
CA GLY A 88 -3.30 -9.89 -15.55
C GLY A 88 -4.27 -8.92 -16.21
N ILE A 89 -4.20 -7.64 -15.87
CA ILE A 89 -5.11 -6.60 -16.35
C ILE A 89 -4.38 -5.61 -17.24
N THR A 90 -5.10 -5.13 -18.25
CA THR A 90 -4.70 -4.01 -19.10
C THR A 90 -5.49 -2.75 -18.75
N ILE A 91 -4.81 -1.62 -18.65
CA ILE A 91 -5.39 -0.28 -18.66
C ILE A 91 -5.07 0.33 -20.03
N GLY A 92 -6.11 0.76 -20.75
CA GLY A 92 -6.01 1.36 -22.07
C GLY A 92 -5.28 2.72 -22.07
N ASN A 93 -4.97 3.25 -23.25
CA ASN A 93 -4.27 4.52 -23.40
C ASN A 93 -5.10 5.69 -22.87
N GLY A 94 -4.47 6.77 -22.39
CA GLY A 94 -5.15 8.01 -22.03
C GLY A 94 -6.08 7.92 -20.81
N CYS A 95 -6.00 6.83 -20.03
CA CYS A 95 -6.89 6.63 -18.89
C CYS A 95 -6.51 7.50 -17.68
N VAL A 96 -7.50 7.86 -16.88
CA VAL A 96 -7.32 8.45 -15.54
C VAL A 96 -7.92 7.50 -14.51
N ILE A 97 -7.09 7.01 -13.59
CA ILE A 97 -7.52 6.17 -12.47
C ILE A 97 -7.55 7.01 -11.19
N GLY A 98 -8.74 7.18 -10.62
CA GLY A 98 -8.96 7.96 -9.39
C GLY A 98 -8.29 7.36 -8.16
N ALA A 99 -8.02 8.18 -7.14
CA ALA A 99 -7.31 7.76 -5.94
C ALA A 99 -8.07 6.68 -5.15
N GLY A 100 -7.35 5.78 -4.48
CA GLY A 100 -7.96 4.71 -3.69
C GLY A 100 -8.62 3.59 -4.50
N SER A 101 -8.43 3.56 -5.83
CA SER A 101 -9.12 2.59 -6.69
C SER A 101 -8.49 1.20 -6.63
N VAL A 102 -9.33 0.17 -6.75
CA VAL A 102 -8.90 -1.24 -6.86
C VAL A 102 -9.30 -1.79 -8.22
N VAL A 103 -8.35 -1.78 -9.16
CA VAL A 103 -8.54 -2.18 -10.55
C VAL A 103 -8.51 -3.70 -10.66
N THR A 104 -9.69 -4.27 -10.89
CA THR A 104 -9.94 -5.72 -10.94
C THR A 104 -10.34 -6.22 -12.33
N ARG A 105 -10.37 -5.33 -13.33
CA ARG A 105 -10.69 -5.66 -14.72
C ARG A 105 -10.12 -4.64 -15.71
N TYR A 106 -10.14 -5.00 -17.00
CA TYR A 106 -9.76 -4.14 -18.11
C TYR A 106 -10.44 -2.78 -18.06
N ILE A 107 -9.66 -1.72 -18.33
CA ILE A 107 -10.14 -0.35 -18.49
C ILE A 107 -9.93 0.06 -19.95
N PRO A 108 -10.97 0.44 -20.71
CA PRO A 108 -10.84 0.88 -22.10
C PRO A 108 -10.07 2.20 -22.23
N ASP A 109 -9.52 2.46 -23.42
CA ASP A 109 -8.85 3.71 -23.76
C ASP A 109 -9.71 4.94 -23.43
N ASN A 110 -9.05 6.05 -23.08
CA ASN A 110 -9.64 7.36 -22.82
C ASN A 110 -10.77 7.33 -21.80
N CYS A 111 -10.64 6.54 -20.73
CA CYS A 111 -11.66 6.46 -19.68
C CYS A 111 -11.21 7.12 -18.37
N LEU A 112 -12.16 7.77 -17.69
CA LEU A 112 -12.07 8.10 -16.28
C LEU A 112 -12.67 6.94 -15.49
N ALA A 113 -11.86 6.27 -14.67
CA ALA A 113 -12.30 5.16 -13.84
C ALA A 113 -11.92 5.37 -12.36
N ALA A 114 -12.79 4.96 -11.44
CA ALA A 114 -12.44 4.98 -10.02
C ALA A 114 -13.25 3.97 -9.19
N GLY A 115 -12.86 3.82 -7.92
CA GLY A 115 -13.62 3.10 -6.89
C GLY A 115 -13.01 1.77 -6.47
N ASN A 116 -13.60 1.17 -5.44
CA ASN A 116 -13.28 -0.17 -4.98
C ASN A 116 -14.57 -1.03 -4.95
N PRO A 117 -14.78 -1.93 -5.93
CA PRO A 117 -13.90 -2.20 -7.08
C PRO A 117 -14.00 -1.11 -8.16
N CYS A 118 -12.91 -0.88 -8.90
CA CYS A 118 -12.81 0.19 -9.90
C CYS A 118 -13.81 -0.01 -11.06
N ARG A 119 -14.47 1.06 -11.48
CA ARG A 119 -15.44 1.11 -12.57
C ARG A 119 -15.15 2.28 -13.48
N VAL A 120 -15.36 2.10 -14.79
CA VAL A 120 -15.43 3.23 -15.72
C VAL A 120 -16.61 4.11 -15.28
N ILE A 121 -16.32 5.38 -15.01
CA ILE A 121 -17.32 6.39 -14.67
C ILE A 121 -17.85 7.01 -15.96
N ARG A 122 -16.94 7.39 -16.86
CA ARG A 122 -17.25 7.96 -18.18
C ARG A 122 -16.02 7.97 -19.09
N GLU A 123 -16.25 8.24 -20.36
CA GLU A 123 -15.20 8.58 -21.32
C GLU A 123 -14.64 9.99 -21.05
N ILE A 124 -13.35 10.15 -21.35
CA ILE A 124 -12.63 11.41 -21.42
C ILE A 124 -12.76 11.90 -22.86
N THR A 125 -13.22 13.13 -23.01
CA THR A 125 -13.52 13.73 -24.32
C THR A 125 -12.91 15.12 -24.41
N ASP A 126 -13.05 15.78 -25.55
CA ASP A 126 -12.62 17.17 -25.75
C ASP A 126 -13.20 18.15 -24.69
N ARG A 127 -14.31 17.78 -24.03
CA ARG A 127 -14.88 18.56 -22.91
C ARG A 127 -13.97 18.61 -21.68
N ASP A 128 -12.97 17.75 -21.59
CA ASP A 128 -12.00 17.69 -20.51
C ASP A 128 -10.71 18.46 -20.83
N ASP A 129 -10.55 18.91 -22.07
CA ASP A 129 -9.38 19.67 -22.49
C ASP A 129 -9.43 21.10 -21.93
N ILE A 130 -8.41 21.46 -21.15
CA ILE A 130 -8.28 22.77 -20.51
C ILE A 130 -7.99 23.85 -21.56
N ILE A 131 -7.27 23.53 -22.65
CA ILE A 131 -6.94 24.48 -23.71
C ILE A 131 -8.21 24.91 -24.47
N LEU A 132 -9.19 24.00 -24.59
CA LEU A 132 -10.47 24.29 -25.24
C LEU A 132 -11.43 25.09 -24.34
N LYS A 133 -11.16 25.15 -23.02
CA LYS A 133 -11.92 25.92 -22.04
C LYS A 133 -11.39 27.34 -21.91
N LYS A 134 -11.82 28.19 -22.85
CA LYS A 134 -11.47 29.62 -22.89
C LYS A 134 -11.84 30.37 -21.61
N GLU A 135 -12.77 29.84 -20.81
CA GLU A 135 -13.18 30.40 -19.52
C GLU A 135 -12.21 30.11 -18.36
N LEU A 136 -11.25 29.19 -18.53
CA LEU A 136 -10.24 28.82 -17.54
C LEU A 136 -8.84 29.40 -17.85
N LEU A 137 -8.69 30.10 -18.97
CA LEU A 137 -7.46 30.77 -19.43
C LEU A 137 -7.63 32.29 -19.35
#